data_AF-A0AAU4DU30-F1
#
_entry.id   AF-A0AAU4DU30-F1
#
_cell.length_a   1.000
_cell.length_b   1.000
_cell.length_c   1.000
_cell.angle_alpha   90.00
_cell.angle_beta   90.00
_cell.angle_gamma   90.00
#
_symmetry.space_group_name_H-M   'P 1'
#
loop_
_entity.id
_entity.type
_entity.pdbx_description
1 polymer ?
#
loop_
_entity_poly.entity_id
_entity_poly.type
_entity_poly.pdbx_seq_one_letter_code
_entity_poly.pdbx_strand_id
1 'polypeptide(L)'
;MPKVSQKSADYEVWQGDSLIGTLWDVRGDHPWSVGRFVPGGGWAAVSPLFAAQEEWRQQSFSEGMVWAAVGVRRLGVELRPVRGGEPIRPWKIFLAEDRASFRD
;
A
#
# COMPACT_ATOMS: atom_id res chain seq x y z
N MET A 1 30.66 -11.43 17.38
CA MET A 1 29.19 -11.50 17.36
C MET A 1 28.71 -10.79 16.10
N PRO A 2 28.01 -11.45 15.16
CA PRO A 2 27.46 -10.74 14.02
C PRO A 2 26.35 -9.80 14.53
N LYS A 3 26.40 -8.52 14.15
CA LYS A 3 25.29 -7.59 14.36
C LYS A 3 24.12 -8.14 13.55
N VAL A 4 23.10 -8.64 14.23
CA VAL A 4 21.80 -8.90 13.60
C VAL A 4 21.31 -7.52 13.15
N SER A 5 21.48 -7.20 11.87
CA SER A 5 20.83 -6.01 11.29
C SER A 5 19.34 -6.22 11.46
N GLN A 6 18.77 -5.54 12.44
CA GLN A 6 17.33 -5.52 12.66
C GLN A 6 16.73 -4.94 11.38
N LYS A 7 16.06 -5.79 10.60
CA LYS A 7 15.46 -5.37 9.35
C LYS A 7 14.35 -4.39 9.72
N SER A 8 14.46 -3.16 9.25
CA SER A 8 13.39 -2.17 9.31
C SER A 8 12.46 -2.37 8.12
N ALA A 9 11.21 -1.93 8.24
CA ALA A 9 10.37 -1.71 7.06
C ALA A 9 11.05 -0.71 6.12
N ASP A 10 10.72 -0.79 4.83
CA ASP A 10 11.17 0.19 3.83
C ASP A 10 10.30 1.44 3.90
N TYR A 11 8.98 1.26 4.07
CA TYR A 11 8.02 2.35 4.20
C TYR A 11 6.99 2.09 5.31
N GLU A 12 6.54 3.16 5.93
CA GLU A 12 5.26 3.22 6.61
C GLU A 12 4.17 3.63 5.63
N VAL A 13 2.99 3.05 5.79
CA VAL A 13 1.81 3.37 4.95
C VAL A 13 0.84 4.18 5.78
N TRP A 14 0.63 5.42 5.38
CA TRP A 14 -0.20 6.40 6.08
C TRP A 14 -1.46 6.73 5.28
N GLN A 15 -2.55 6.98 6.01
CA GLN A 15 -3.82 7.51 5.49
C GLN A 15 -4.19 8.72 6.35
N GLY A 16 -3.95 9.93 5.83
CA GLY A 16 -3.95 11.14 6.68
C GLY A 16 -2.98 10.99 7.85
N ASP A 17 -3.49 11.05 9.07
CA ASP A 17 -2.71 10.87 10.31
C ASP A 17 -2.74 9.44 10.86
N SER A 18 -3.34 8.50 10.13
CA SER A 18 -3.46 7.10 10.57
C SER A 18 -2.39 6.22 9.93
N LEU A 19 -1.58 5.56 10.76
CA LEU A 19 -0.68 4.49 10.31
C LEU A 19 -1.49 3.22 10.03
N ILE A 20 -1.65 2.88 8.75
CA ILE A 20 -2.45 1.71 8.33
C ILE A 20 -1.60 0.45 8.12
N GLY A 21 -0.27 0.57 8.03
CA GLY A 21 0.63 -0.58 7.98
C GLY A 21 2.05 -0.24 7.56
N THR A 22 2.82 -1.26 7.20
CA THR A 22 4.22 -1.12 6.78
C THR A 22 4.51 -1.94 5.52
N LEU A 23 5.42 -1.46 4.68
CA LEU A 23 5.94 -2.15 3.51
C LEU A 23 7.35 -2.65 3.76
N TRP A 24 7.57 -3.89 3.36
CA TRP A 24 8.84 -4.59 3.50
C TRP A 24 9.26 -5.17 2.16
N ASP A 25 10.57 -5.29 1.97
CA ASP A 25 11.14 -5.94 0.80
C ASP A 25 10.68 -5.31 -0.51
N VAL A 26 10.57 -3.98 -0.56
CA VAL A 26 10.12 -3.27 -1.75
C VAL A 26 11.15 -3.42 -2.86
N ARG A 27 10.70 -3.93 -4.01
CA ARG A 27 11.50 -4.07 -5.24
C ARG A 27 10.81 -3.30 -6.35
N GLY A 28 11.58 -2.50 -7.09
CA GLY A 28 11.11 -1.89 -8.32
C GLY A 28 11.10 -2.92 -9.45
N ASP A 29 9.93 -3.28 -9.94
CA ASP A 29 9.72 -4.13 -11.11
C ASP A 29 8.92 -3.31 -12.14
N HIS A 30 9.62 -2.36 -12.79
CA HIS A 30 9.00 -1.34 -13.65
C HIS A 30 7.98 -1.98 -14.63
N PRO A 31 6.72 -1.49 -14.68
CA PRO A 31 6.25 -0.19 -14.18
C PRO A 31 5.65 -0.20 -12.75
N TRP A 32 5.83 -1.28 -11.97
CA TRP A 32 5.25 -1.43 -10.63
C TRP A 32 6.33 -1.64 -9.57
N SER A 33 6.18 -1.02 -8.41
CA SER A 33 6.90 -1.44 -7.22
C SER A 33 6.07 -2.48 -6.48
N VAL A 34 6.70 -3.57 -6.04
CA VAL A 34 6.06 -4.65 -5.29
C VAL A 34 6.75 -4.85 -3.95
N GLY A 35 5.99 -5.27 -2.94
CA GLY A 35 6.53 -5.55 -1.61
C GLY A 35 5.55 -6.33 -0.76
N ARG A 36 5.99 -6.66 0.45
CA ARG A 36 5.16 -7.30 1.46
C ARG A 36 4.49 -6.25 2.34
N PHE A 37 3.17 -6.26 2.40
CA PHE A 37 2.41 -5.40 3.31
C PHE A 37 2.15 -6.10 4.64
N VAL A 38 2.41 -5.41 5.74
CA VAL A 38 2.07 -5.85 7.09
C VAL A 38 1.07 -4.85 7.67
N PRO A 39 -0.19 -5.27 7.93
CA PRO A 39 -1.22 -4.43 8.54
C PRO A 39 -0.80 -3.77 9.85
N GLY A 40 -1.21 -2.52 10.04
CA GLY A 40 -1.06 -1.76 11.28
C GLY A 40 -2.42 -1.46 11.94
N GLY A 41 -2.42 -0.68 13.01
CA GLY A 41 -3.63 -0.36 13.79
C GLY A 41 -4.74 0.29 12.96
N GLY A 42 -4.40 1.10 11.95
CA GLY A 42 -5.38 1.73 11.06
C GLY A 42 -5.93 0.84 9.94
N TRP A 43 -5.39 -0.37 9.74
CA TRP A 43 -5.75 -1.23 8.61
C TRP A 43 -7.24 -1.59 8.59
N ALA A 44 -7.82 -1.94 9.74
CA ALA A 44 -9.19 -2.42 9.83
C ALA A 44 -10.23 -1.42 9.29
N ALA A 45 -9.93 -0.12 9.36
CA ALA A 45 -10.81 0.94 8.85
C ALA A 45 -10.80 1.05 7.32
N VAL A 46 -9.70 0.64 6.66
CA VAL A 46 -9.50 0.82 5.21
C VAL A 46 -9.47 -0.51 4.44
N SER A 47 -9.27 -1.64 5.12
CA SER A 47 -9.16 -2.96 4.50
C SER A 47 -10.36 -3.33 3.61
N PRO A 48 -11.63 -2.97 3.94
CA PRO A 48 -12.76 -3.29 3.06
C PRO A 48 -12.69 -2.57 1.71
N LEU A 49 -12.12 -1.36 1.68
CA LEU A 49 -11.96 -0.59 0.43
C LEU A 49 -10.89 -1.23 -0.46
N PHE A 50 -9.79 -1.70 0.12
CA PHE A 50 -8.75 -2.41 -0.60
C PHE A 50 -9.19 -3.79 -1.07
N ALA A 51 -9.99 -4.52 -0.28
CA ALA A 51 -10.61 -5.77 -0.70
C ALA A 51 -11.54 -5.56 -1.91
N ALA A 52 -12.41 -4.55 -1.87
CA ALA A 52 -13.27 -4.18 -3.00
C ALA A 52 -12.47 -3.79 -4.26
N GLN A 53 -11.32 -3.12 -4.08
CA GLN A 53 -10.41 -2.79 -5.18
C GLN A 53 -9.76 -4.05 -5.82
N GLU A 54 -9.38 -5.04 -5.01
CA GLU A 54 -8.83 -6.31 -5.49
C GLU A 54 -9.90 -7.16 -6.19
N GLU A 55 -11.10 -7.25 -5.63
CA GLU A 55 -12.25 -7.90 -6.29
C GLU A 55 -12.54 -7.26 -7.65
N TRP A 56 -12.53 -5.92 -7.73
CA TRP A 56 -12.67 -5.20 -9.00
C TRP A 56 -11.56 -5.56 -10.01
N ARG A 57 -10.31 -5.66 -9.55
CA ARG A 57 -9.16 -6.03 -10.40
C ARG A 57 -9.36 -7.43 -11.00
N GLN A 58 -9.94 -8.36 -10.25
CA GLN A 58 -10.16 -9.73 -10.70
C GLN A 58 -11.38 -9.87 -11.64
N GLN A 59 -12.39 -9.01 -11.53
CA GLN A 59 -13.66 -9.14 -12.26
C GLN A 59 -13.74 -8.46 -13.63
N SER A 60 -12.74 -7.68 -14.08
CA SER A 60 -12.62 -7.07 -15.42
C SER A 60 -13.94 -6.71 -16.15
N PHE A 61 -14.32 -5.43 -16.06
CA PHE A 61 -15.30 -4.72 -16.92
C PHE A 61 -16.80 -5.01 -16.72
N SER A 62 -17.32 -4.73 -15.52
CA SER A 62 -18.72 -4.26 -15.42
C SER A 62 -18.72 -2.77 -15.09
N GLU A 63 -19.33 -1.94 -15.95
CA GLU A 63 -19.36 -0.46 -15.88
C GLU A 63 -19.86 0.11 -14.54
N GLY A 64 -20.53 -0.69 -13.70
CA GLY A 64 -21.12 -0.25 -12.44
C GLY A 64 -20.16 0.10 -11.30
N MET A 65 -18.85 -0.15 -11.41
CA MET A 65 -17.92 -0.09 -10.25
C MET A 65 -16.70 0.84 -10.39
N VAL A 66 -16.82 1.91 -11.19
CA VAL A 66 -15.80 2.98 -11.32
C VAL A 66 -15.50 3.67 -9.96
N TRP A 67 -16.42 3.62 -8.99
CA TRP A 67 -16.31 4.28 -7.70
C TRP A 67 -15.17 3.77 -6.80
N ALA A 68 -14.80 2.49 -6.86
CA ALA A 68 -13.79 1.91 -5.96
C ALA A 68 -12.36 2.38 -6.28
N ALA A 69 -12.01 2.45 -7.57
CA ALA A 69 -10.71 2.98 -8.01
C ALA A 69 -10.56 4.48 -7.70
N VAL A 70 -11.66 5.24 -7.75
CA VAL A 70 -11.72 6.64 -7.31
C VAL A 70 -11.59 6.72 -5.78
N GLY A 71 -12.23 5.80 -5.04
CA GLY A 71 -12.16 5.71 -3.58
C GLY A 71 -10.73 5.57 -3.06
N VAL A 72 -9.94 4.65 -3.62
CA VAL A 72 -8.54 4.44 -3.19
C VAL A 72 -7.64 5.62 -3.54
N ARG A 73 -7.83 6.28 -4.70
CA ARG A 73 -7.12 7.54 -5.01
C ARG A 73 -7.48 8.66 -4.04
N ARG A 74 -8.72 8.69 -3.53
CA ARG A 74 -9.18 9.67 -2.53
C ARG A 74 -8.74 9.37 -1.11
N LEU A 75 -8.30 8.14 -0.81
CA LEU A 75 -7.81 7.79 0.53
C LEU A 75 -6.58 8.62 0.94
N GLY A 76 -5.85 9.19 -0.02
CA GLY A 76 -4.68 10.02 0.27
C GLY A 76 -3.56 9.21 0.90
N VAL A 77 -3.36 7.98 0.41
CA VAL A 77 -2.31 7.10 0.91
C VAL A 77 -0.95 7.72 0.62
N GLU A 78 -0.09 7.72 1.63
CA GLU A 78 1.26 8.24 1.58
C GLU A 78 2.24 7.17 2.11
N LEU A 79 3.28 6.87 1.34
CA LEU A 79 4.35 5.96 1.73
C LEU A 79 5.50 6.81 2.29
N ARG A 80 5.78 6.69 3.58
CA ARG A 80 6.85 7.43 4.25
C ARG A 80 8.07 6.53 4.44
N PRO A 81 9.25 6.86 3.87
CA PRO A 81 10.44 6.04 4.03
C PRO A 81 10.88 5.97 5.50
N VAL A 82 11.08 4.77 6.03
CA VAL A 82 11.48 4.60 7.45
C VAL A 82 12.91 5.11 7.70
N ARG A 83 13.76 5.06 6.69
CA ARG A 83 15.18 5.47 6.77
C ARG A 83 15.41 6.94 6.37
N GLY A 84 14.33 7.73 6.31
CA GLY A 84 14.37 9.09 5.79
C GLY A 84 14.32 9.15 4.26
N GLY A 85 13.86 10.29 3.74
CA GLY A 85 13.60 10.51 2.32
C GLY A 85 12.26 11.18 2.10
N GLU A 86 11.96 11.48 0.83
CA GLU A 86 10.70 12.11 0.45
C GLU A 86 9.54 11.11 0.50
N PRO A 87 8.38 11.49 1.07
CA PRO A 87 7.18 10.68 0.99
C PRO A 87 6.71 10.46 -0.46
N ILE A 88 6.25 9.26 -0.76
CA ILE A 88 5.67 8.92 -2.06
C ILE A 88 4.15 8.95 -1.93
N ARG A 89 3.49 9.67 -2.83
CA ARG A 89 2.03 9.63 -2.99
C ARG A 89 1.70 8.84 -4.23
N PRO A 90 1.55 7.50 -4.12
CA PRO A 90 1.38 6.66 -5.28
C PRO A 90 0.15 7.08 -6.08
N TRP A 91 0.31 7.23 -7.39
CA TRP A 91 -0.83 7.40 -8.29
C TRP A 91 -1.82 6.24 -8.16
N LYS A 92 -1.30 5.02 -7.96
CA LYS A 92 -2.10 3.82 -7.73
C LYS A 92 -1.42 2.89 -6.74
N ILE A 93 -2.18 2.37 -5.79
CA ILE A 93 -1.70 1.38 -4.82
C ILE A 93 -2.77 0.30 -4.62
N PHE A 94 -2.32 -0.93 -4.45
CA PHE A 94 -3.09 -2.08 -4.03
C PHE A 94 -2.44 -2.64 -2.78
N LEU A 95 -3.24 -2.89 -1.75
CA LEU A 95 -2.81 -3.52 -0.50
C LEU A 95 -3.70 -4.72 -0.24
N ALA A 96 -3.11 -5.83 0.14
CA ALA A 96 -3.76 -6.99 0.71
C ALA A 96 -2.91 -7.45 1.91
N GLU A 97 -3.47 -8.24 2.80
CA GLU A 97 -2.66 -8.92 3.81
C GLU A 97 -1.52 -9.65 3.09
N ASP A 98 -0.27 -9.40 3.49
CA ASP A 98 0.98 -9.91 2.90
C ASP A 98 1.46 -9.30 1.57
N ARG A 99 0.67 -8.50 0.85
CA ARG A 99 1.03 -8.04 -0.50
C ARG A 99 0.75 -6.57 -0.74
N ALA A 100 1.70 -5.88 -1.35
CA ALA A 100 1.52 -4.55 -1.90
C ALA A 100 2.02 -4.46 -3.34
N SER A 101 1.33 -3.66 -4.14
CA SER A 101 1.85 -3.16 -5.41
C SER A 101 1.45 -1.71 -5.60
N PHE A 102 2.38 -0.86 -6.00
CA PHE A 102 2.10 0.56 -6.23
C PHE A 102 2.86 1.12 -7.43
N ARG A 103 2.37 2.25 -7.91
CA ARG A 103 2.97 3.06 -8.96
C ARG A 103 2.98 4.50 -8.50
N ASP A 104 4.17 5.08 -8.42
CA ASP A 104 4.41 6.51 -8.24
C ASP A 104 4.10 7.33 -9.52
#